data_AF-A0A8P0TIV5-F1
#
_entry.id   AF-A0A8P0TIV5-F1
#
_cell.length_a   1.000
_cell.length_b   1.000
_cell.length_c   1.000
_cell.angle_alpha   90.00
_cell.angle_beta   90.00
_cell.angle_gamma   90.00
#
_symmetry.space_group_name_H-M   'P 1'
#
loop_
_entity.id
_entity.type
_entity.pdbx_description
1 polymer ?
#
loop_
_entity_poly.entity_id
_entity_poly.type
_entity_poly.pdbx_seq_one_letter_code
_entity_poly.pdbx_strand_id
1 'polypeptide(L)'
;MPTDAFGDIVFTGLGQKGKYVRLSQDTPSSVIYHLMTQYWGLDVPNLLISVTGGAKDFNMKPRLKSIFRRGLVKVAQTTGAWIITGGSHTGVMKQVGEAVRDFTLSSSYNEGEVVTVGIATWGTVHNREGLVHPSVSSGSFPAEYIMDEEGQGHLTCLDSNHSHFILVDDGTHGRYGVEIPLRTKLEKFISEQTKEKGGVAIKIPVVCVVLEGGPGTLHTIYNAITNGTPCVVVEGSGRVADVIAQVAGLPTGEITIARIQQALSVFFREMFETLPESSVVEWTKKVSEHTGPGVGGMVCGDVDVAILQALLKASRSHDYFGHENWDHQLKLAVAWNRVDIARSEIFSDERQWKPSELHPVMMAALISNKPEFVKLFLENGVRLKEFVTWDTLLHLYQHLDPSCLFHSKLQKVLAEEPERLRSLYKRSSGHVAFTMDPVRDLLIWAIVQNRRELAEIIWAQVTGSVSQHAWLRVGQRWGSSQGGNVARKPSANSRWKRGARVFTECHRKDEERAQKLLTRVSEAWGRTTCLQLALKAEDMKFVSHGGIQVTLCGLACWKRGGGLRCGRGLCPPGGTRVPVLRALGDLGTLPVFLPGSPRSSCPPPRSLSLSPQMGPGLCCA
;
A
#
# COMPACT_ATOMS: atom_id res chain seq x y z
N MET A 1 -20.40 -31.55 -22.11
CA MET A 1 -19.56 -31.30 -23.31
C MET A 1 -18.42 -30.39 -22.89
N PRO A 2 -17.20 -30.54 -23.41
CA PRO A 2 -16.16 -29.52 -23.24
C PRO A 2 -16.60 -28.19 -23.88
N THR A 3 -16.07 -27.06 -23.39
CA THR A 3 -16.42 -25.73 -23.89
C THR A 3 -15.76 -25.44 -25.22
N ASP A 4 -16.51 -24.82 -26.14
CA ASP A 4 -16.11 -24.43 -27.49
C ASP A 4 -15.88 -22.91 -27.64
N ALA A 5 -16.08 -22.15 -26.56
CA ALA A 5 -16.01 -20.70 -26.56
C ALA A 5 -15.09 -20.21 -25.43
N PHE A 6 -13.81 -20.05 -25.75
CA PHE A 6 -12.80 -19.50 -24.86
C PHE A 6 -11.63 -18.90 -25.64
N GLY A 7 -11.00 -17.87 -25.09
CA GLY A 7 -9.78 -17.28 -25.64
C GLY A 7 -9.65 -15.78 -25.41
N ASP A 8 -9.05 -15.07 -26.36
CA ASP A 8 -8.90 -13.62 -26.33
C ASP A 8 -9.96 -12.96 -27.22
N ILE A 9 -10.68 -11.96 -26.70
CA ILE A 9 -11.69 -11.20 -27.43
C ILE A 9 -11.10 -9.86 -27.89
N VAL A 10 -11.40 -9.48 -29.14
CA VAL A 10 -11.05 -8.17 -29.70
C VAL A 10 -12.32 -7.50 -30.20
N PHE A 11 -12.59 -6.30 -29.67
CA PHE A 11 -13.74 -5.49 -30.07
C PHE A 11 -13.43 -4.77 -31.39
N THR A 12 -14.11 -5.17 -32.47
CA THR A 12 -13.89 -4.62 -33.81
C THR A 12 -14.19 -3.12 -33.83
N GLY A 13 -13.31 -2.32 -34.44
CA GLY A 13 -13.47 -0.86 -34.53
C GLY A 13 -13.04 -0.07 -33.28
N LEU A 14 -12.92 -0.71 -32.11
CA LEU A 14 -12.44 -0.07 -30.87
C LEU A 14 -11.00 -0.45 -30.50
N GLY A 15 -10.53 -1.61 -30.96
CA GLY A 15 -9.17 -2.10 -30.68
C GLY A 15 -8.95 -2.55 -29.22
N GLN A 16 -9.99 -2.49 -28.39
CA GLN A 16 -9.97 -3.00 -27.01
C GLN A 16 -9.89 -4.53 -27.02
N LYS A 17 -9.11 -5.07 -26.08
CA LYS A 17 -8.85 -6.50 -25.95
C LYS A 17 -9.24 -6.97 -24.57
N GLY A 18 -9.65 -8.22 -24.47
CA GLY A 18 -9.90 -8.89 -23.19
C GLY A 18 -9.74 -10.40 -23.32
N LYS A 19 -10.00 -11.11 -22.22
CA LYS A 19 -10.07 -12.59 -22.20
C LYS A 19 -11.49 -13.03 -21.90
N TYR A 20 -11.94 -14.12 -22.51
CA TYR A 20 -13.27 -14.65 -22.25
C TYR A 20 -13.27 -16.17 -22.12
N VAL A 21 -14.26 -16.68 -21.37
CA VAL A 21 -14.52 -18.11 -21.25
C VAL A 21 -16.02 -18.34 -21.06
N ARG A 22 -16.58 -19.32 -21.77
CA ARG A 22 -17.92 -19.86 -21.54
C ARG A 22 -17.85 -21.02 -20.56
N LEU A 23 -18.63 -20.94 -19.48
CA LEU A 23 -18.68 -21.92 -18.39
C LEU A 23 -20.12 -22.36 -18.15
N SER A 24 -20.28 -23.59 -17.68
CA SER A 24 -21.57 -24.09 -17.20
C SER A 24 -21.94 -23.47 -15.86
N GLN A 25 -23.22 -23.27 -15.59
CA GLN A 25 -23.74 -22.70 -14.34
C GLN A 25 -23.33 -23.49 -13.06
N ASP A 26 -23.04 -24.77 -13.20
CA ASP A 26 -22.62 -25.68 -12.11
C ASP A 26 -21.11 -25.76 -11.91
N THR A 27 -20.32 -25.02 -12.69
CA THR A 27 -18.85 -25.02 -12.59
C THR A 27 -18.39 -24.62 -11.17
N PRO A 28 -17.53 -25.41 -10.50
CA PRO A 28 -17.04 -25.08 -9.16
C PRO A 28 -16.23 -23.78 -9.12
N SER A 29 -16.45 -22.96 -8.09
CA SER A 29 -15.76 -21.67 -7.92
C SER A 29 -14.23 -21.79 -7.80
N SER A 30 -13.72 -22.92 -7.30
CA SER A 30 -12.28 -23.21 -7.23
C SER A 30 -11.62 -23.30 -8.60
N VAL A 31 -12.32 -23.87 -9.59
CA VAL A 31 -11.83 -23.98 -10.97
C VAL A 31 -11.74 -22.59 -11.61
N ILE A 32 -12.76 -21.76 -11.39
CA ILE A 32 -12.81 -20.38 -11.89
C ILE A 32 -11.69 -19.55 -11.27
N TYR A 33 -11.48 -19.66 -9.95
CA TYR A 33 -10.41 -18.95 -9.26
C TYR A 33 -9.01 -19.38 -9.75
N HIS A 34 -8.82 -20.68 -9.99
CA HIS A 34 -7.58 -21.21 -10.54
C HIS A 34 -7.35 -20.72 -11.98
N LEU A 35 -8.40 -20.66 -12.81
CA LEU A 35 -8.35 -20.07 -14.15
C LEU A 35 -7.86 -18.61 -14.11
N MET A 36 -8.50 -17.79 -13.27
CA MET A 36 -8.18 -16.36 -13.15
C MET A 36 -6.75 -16.12 -12.70
N THR A 37 -6.26 -16.87 -11.71
CA THR A 37 -4.93 -16.64 -11.13
C THR A 37 -3.80 -17.28 -11.93
N GLN A 38 -3.96 -18.53 -12.39
CA GLN A 38 -2.87 -19.27 -13.03
C GLN A 38 -2.85 -19.11 -14.55
N TYR A 39 -4.01 -19.10 -15.22
CA TYR A 39 -4.07 -19.07 -16.68
C TYR A 39 -4.21 -17.65 -17.23
N TRP A 40 -4.99 -16.80 -16.57
CA TRP A 40 -5.05 -15.38 -16.92
C TRP A 40 -3.94 -14.55 -16.26
N GLY A 41 -3.22 -15.12 -15.28
CA GLY A 41 -2.10 -14.46 -14.62
C GLY A 41 -2.52 -13.28 -13.75
N LEU A 42 -3.77 -13.27 -13.25
CA LEU A 42 -4.25 -12.20 -12.38
C LEU A 42 -3.68 -12.37 -10.97
N ASP A 43 -3.04 -11.31 -10.48
CA ASP A 43 -2.64 -11.23 -9.08
C ASP A 43 -3.87 -11.31 -8.17
N VAL A 44 -3.75 -12.09 -7.09
CA VAL A 44 -4.79 -12.22 -6.07
C VAL A 44 -5.15 -10.82 -5.52
N PRO A 45 -6.43 -10.42 -5.47
CA PRO A 45 -6.81 -9.06 -5.10
C PRO A 45 -6.64 -8.82 -3.59
N ASN A 46 -6.41 -7.56 -3.18
CA ASN A 46 -6.48 -7.19 -1.75
C ASN A 46 -7.91 -6.82 -1.30
N LEU A 47 -8.83 -6.67 -2.26
CA LEU A 47 -10.22 -6.30 -2.07
C LEU A 47 -11.03 -6.75 -3.28
N LEU A 48 -12.23 -7.26 -3.08
CA LEU A 48 -13.18 -7.54 -4.15
C LEU A 48 -14.35 -6.55 -4.11
N ILE A 49 -14.59 -5.84 -5.20
CA ILE A 49 -15.71 -4.90 -5.33
C ILE A 49 -16.72 -5.48 -6.29
N SER A 50 -17.87 -5.91 -5.77
CA SER A 50 -18.99 -6.41 -6.55
C SER A 50 -19.95 -5.27 -6.87
N VAL A 51 -20.02 -4.81 -8.12
CA VAL A 51 -20.94 -3.75 -8.53
C VAL A 51 -22.20 -4.36 -9.12
N THR A 52 -23.35 -4.05 -8.54
CA THR A 52 -24.68 -4.50 -8.98
C THR A 52 -25.64 -3.34 -9.11
N GLY A 53 -26.70 -3.51 -9.91
CA GLY A 53 -27.65 -2.43 -10.14
C GLY A 53 -28.62 -2.68 -11.28
N GLY A 54 -29.20 -1.60 -11.81
CA GLY A 54 -30.13 -1.65 -12.93
C GLY A 54 -29.45 -2.07 -14.24
N ALA A 55 -30.03 -3.07 -14.92
CA ALA A 55 -29.59 -3.53 -16.25
C ALA A 55 -30.13 -2.66 -17.40
N LYS A 56 -31.10 -1.78 -17.13
CA LYS A 56 -31.59 -0.80 -18.11
C LYS A 56 -30.81 0.51 -17.96
N ASP A 57 -30.55 1.16 -19.08
CA ASP A 57 -29.97 2.50 -19.09
C ASP A 57 -30.78 3.47 -18.24
N PHE A 58 -30.05 4.31 -17.53
CA PHE A 58 -30.59 5.31 -16.62
C PHE A 58 -29.68 6.54 -16.64
N ASN A 59 -30.25 7.69 -16.31
CA ASN A 59 -29.51 8.92 -16.26
C ASN A 59 -29.26 9.35 -14.82
N MET A 60 -27.99 9.40 -14.44
CA MET A 60 -27.55 9.86 -13.14
C MET A 60 -27.18 11.34 -13.20
N LYS A 61 -27.43 12.09 -12.13
CA LYS A 61 -26.98 13.49 -12.03
C LYS A 61 -25.48 13.59 -12.34
N PRO A 62 -25.03 14.51 -13.23
CA PRO A 62 -23.63 14.57 -13.68
C PRO A 62 -22.60 14.64 -12.54
N ARG A 63 -22.92 15.36 -11.47
CA ARG A 63 -22.07 15.45 -10.27
C ARG A 63 -21.90 14.08 -9.59
N LEU A 64 -22.97 13.33 -9.40
CA LEU A 64 -22.93 12.01 -8.76
C LEU A 64 -22.19 11.01 -9.65
N LYS A 65 -22.43 11.06 -10.97
CA LYS A 65 -21.73 10.26 -11.98
C LYS A 65 -20.21 10.47 -11.91
N SER A 66 -19.76 11.73 -11.86
CA SER A 66 -18.33 12.05 -11.73
C SER A 66 -17.72 11.56 -10.43
N ILE A 67 -18.41 11.77 -9.30
CA ILE A 67 -17.96 11.33 -7.97
C ILE A 67 -17.83 9.80 -7.93
N PHE A 68 -18.86 9.09 -8.40
CA PHE A 68 -18.90 7.63 -8.46
C PHE A 68 -17.76 7.07 -9.30
N ARG A 69 -17.62 7.51 -10.55
CA ARG A 69 -16.58 7.00 -11.47
C ARG A 69 -15.19 7.19 -10.91
N ARG A 70 -14.89 8.41 -10.44
CA ARG A 70 -13.59 8.75 -9.88
C ARG A 70 -13.29 7.92 -8.63
N GLY A 71 -14.24 7.81 -7.72
CA GLY A 71 -14.03 7.08 -6.47
C GLY A 71 -13.93 5.57 -6.66
N LEU A 72 -14.72 4.97 -7.56
CA LEU A 72 -14.66 3.53 -7.86
C LEU A 72 -13.28 3.12 -8.40
N VAL A 73 -12.77 3.86 -9.39
CA VAL A 73 -11.45 3.60 -9.95
C VAL A 73 -10.35 3.88 -8.92
N LYS A 74 -10.45 4.98 -8.18
CA LYS A 74 -9.47 5.34 -7.15
C LYS A 74 -9.34 4.24 -6.09
N VAL A 75 -10.43 3.66 -5.61
CA VAL A 75 -10.35 2.53 -4.66
C VAL A 75 -9.73 1.30 -5.30
N ALA A 76 -10.09 0.97 -6.54
CA ALA A 76 -9.57 -0.22 -7.20
C ALA A 76 -8.06 -0.12 -7.47
N GLN A 77 -7.59 1.04 -7.93
CA GLN A 77 -6.17 1.30 -8.18
C GLN A 77 -5.35 1.32 -6.89
N THR A 78 -5.78 2.08 -5.88
CA THR A 78 -4.99 2.26 -4.65
C THR A 78 -4.87 0.99 -3.83
N THR A 79 -5.92 0.15 -3.85
CA THR A 79 -5.94 -1.09 -3.09
C THR A 79 -5.49 -2.30 -3.90
N GLY A 80 -5.46 -2.25 -5.24
CA GLY A 80 -5.29 -3.42 -6.08
C GLY A 80 -6.49 -4.36 -5.96
N ALA A 81 -7.69 -3.80 -6.13
CA ALA A 81 -8.95 -4.53 -6.07
C ALA A 81 -9.33 -5.10 -7.43
N TRP A 82 -10.10 -6.19 -7.42
CA TRP A 82 -10.86 -6.62 -8.60
C TRP A 82 -12.26 -6.01 -8.56
N ILE A 83 -12.74 -5.53 -9.70
CA ILE A 83 -14.13 -5.09 -9.87
C ILE A 83 -14.88 -6.20 -10.62
N ILE A 84 -15.90 -6.78 -9.97
CA ILE A 84 -16.82 -7.74 -10.60
C ILE A 84 -18.14 -7.04 -10.91
N THR A 85 -18.65 -7.19 -12.13
CA THR A 85 -19.96 -6.67 -12.54
C THR A 85 -20.61 -7.56 -13.60
N GLY A 86 -21.75 -7.16 -14.15
CA GLY A 86 -22.53 -7.95 -15.13
C GLY A 86 -21.92 -8.01 -16.55
N GLY A 87 -20.94 -7.15 -16.86
CA GLY A 87 -20.19 -7.20 -18.12
C GLY A 87 -20.95 -6.79 -19.40
N SER A 88 -22.21 -6.42 -19.31
CA SER A 88 -23.03 -5.96 -20.45
C SER A 88 -22.89 -4.46 -20.72
N HIS A 89 -23.05 -4.02 -21.96
CA HIS A 89 -22.97 -2.61 -22.36
C HIS A 89 -24.30 -1.85 -22.13
N THR A 90 -24.88 -1.96 -20.93
CA THR A 90 -26.13 -1.30 -20.55
C THR A 90 -26.16 -0.97 -19.05
N GLY A 91 -26.88 0.08 -18.68
CA GLY A 91 -27.18 0.42 -17.30
C GLY A 91 -25.94 0.66 -16.46
N VAL A 92 -25.89 0.06 -15.26
CA VAL A 92 -24.79 0.26 -14.31
C VAL A 92 -23.47 -0.29 -14.84
N MET A 93 -23.51 -1.41 -15.56
CA MET A 93 -22.31 -2.05 -16.11
C MET A 93 -21.60 -1.13 -17.12
N LYS A 94 -22.37 -0.42 -17.97
CA LYS A 94 -21.85 0.62 -18.87
C LYS A 94 -21.21 1.78 -18.11
N GLN A 95 -21.81 2.21 -16.98
CA GLN A 95 -21.22 3.27 -16.14
C GLN A 95 -19.87 2.87 -15.53
N VAL A 96 -19.73 1.60 -15.14
CA VAL A 96 -18.45 1.04 -14.64
C VAL A 96 -17.42 0.98 -15.76
N GLY A 97 -17.79 0.46 -16.94
CA GLY A 97 -16.91 0.39 -18.09
C GLY A 97 -16.37 1.77 -18.52
N GLU A 98 -17.26 2.76 -18.61
CA GLU A 98 -16.84 4.13 -18.92
C GLU A 98 -15.91 4.72 -17.84
N ALA A 99 -16.10 4.39 -16.55
CA ALA A 99 -15.21 4.84 -15.48
C ALA A 99 -13.77 4.34 -15.70
N VAL A 100 -13.64 3.05 -16.04
CA VAL A 100 -12.35 2.38 -16.30
C VAL A 100 -11.69 2.97 -17.55
N ARG A 101 -12.47 3.26 -18.59
CA ARG A 101 -11.98 3.91 -19.81
C ARG A 101 -11.44 5.32 -19.53
N ASP A 102 -12.22 6.15 -18.84
CA ASP A 102 -11.84 7.53 -18.50
C ASP A 102 -10.53 7.55 -17.68
N PHE A 103 -10.34 6.55 -16.82
CA PHE A 103 -9.09 6.34 -16.10
C PHE A 103 -7.94 5.91 -17.01
N THR A 104 -8.13 4.90 -17.84
CA THR A 104 -7.08 4.38 -18.73
C THR A 104 -6.54 5.48 -19.66
N LEU A 105 -7.42 6.38 -20.12
CA LEU A 105 -7.05 7.54 -20.93
C LEU A 105 -6.30 8.64 -20.17
N SER A 106 -6.49 8.72 -18.85
CA SER A 106 -5.89 9.75 -17.99
C SER A 106 -4.66 9.26 -17.22
N SER A 107 -4.52 7.94 -17.03
CA SER A 107 -3.41 7.31 -16.33
C SER A 107 -2.13 7.35 -17.15
N SER A 108 -1.01 7.68 -16.50
CA SER A 108 0.31 7.53 -17.10
C SER A 108 0.71 6.04 -17.14
N TYR A 109 1.41 5.60 -18.19
CA TYR A 109 1.77 4.19 -18.51
C TYR A 109 2.41 3.33 -17.39
N ASN A 110 2.65 3.87 -16.18
CA ASN A 110 3.28 3.19 -15.06
C ASN A 110 2.34 2.97 -13.85
N GLU A 111 1.07 3.37 -13.94
CA GLU A 111 0.07 3.10 -12.91
C GLU A 111 -0.63 1.77 -13.19
N GLY A 112 -0.71 0.88 -12.19
CA GLY A 112 -1.22 -0.49 -12.37
C GLY A 112 -2.62 -0.54 -12.98
N GLU A 113 -2.81 -1.48 -13.91
CA GLU A 113 -4.07 -1.67 -14.63
C GLU A 113 -5.20 -2.12 -13.70
N VAL A 114 -6.39 -1.55 -13.89
CA VAL A 114 -7.57 -1.89 -13.10
C VAL A 114 -8.20 -3.16 -13.66
N VAL A 115 -8.22 -4.23 -12.86
CA VAL A 115 -8.83 -5.51 -13.25
C VAL A 115 -10.35 -5.44 -13.12
N THR A 116 -11.04 -5.54 -14.25
CA THR A 116 -12.51 -5.55 -14.34
C THR A 116 -13.01 -6.83 -14.99
N VAL A 117 -13.84 -7.58 -14.25
CA VAL A 117 -14.36 -8.88 -14.65
C VAL A 117 -15.87 -8.78 -14.84
N GLY A 118 -16.33 -9.00 -16.07
CA GLY A 118 -17.74 -9.09 -16.42
C GLY A 118 -18.24 -10.53 -16.31
N ILE A 119 -19.21 -10.79 -15.44
CA ILE A 119 -19.91 -12.08 -15.36
C ILE A 119 -21.28 -11.89 -16.02
N ALA A 120 -21.45 -12.43 -17.23
CA ALA A 120 -22.64 -12.26 -18.04
C ALA A 120 -23.30 -13.62 -18.36
N THR A 121 -24.61 -13.63 -18.62
CA THR A 121 -25.30 -14.82 -19.09
C THR A 121 -25.06 -15.03 -20.59
N TRP A 122 -24.51 -16.19 -20.98
CA TRP A 122 -24.26 -16.57 -22.38
C TRP A 122 -25.53 -16.53 -23.25
N GLY A 123 -26.67 -16.89 -22.66
CA GLY A 123 -28.00 -16.84 -23.26
C GLY A 123 -28.43 -15.46 -23.76
N THR A 124 -27.92 -14.39 -23.15
CA THR A 124 -28.33 -13.00 -23.39
C THR A 124 -27.32 -12.19 -24.20
N VAL A 125 -26.14 -12.75 -24.50
CA VAL A 125 -25.10 -12.06 -25.28
C VAL A 125 -25.48 -12.00 -26.75
N HIS A 126 -25.61 -10.78 -27.28
CA HIS A 126 -25.79 -10.52 -28.71
C HIS A 126 -24.50 -10.80 -29.49
N ASN A 127 -24.62 -11.24 -30.76
CA ASN A 127 -23.50 -11.61 -31.64
C ASN A 127 -22.52 -12.64 -31.04
N ARG A 128 -23.03 -13.56 -30.22
CA ARG A 128 -22.21 -14.58 -29.54
C ARG A 128 -21.64 -15.63 -30.48
N GLU A 129 -22.18 -15.77 -31.69
CA GLU A 129 -21.70 -16.73 -32.70
C GLU A 129 -20.23 -16.49 -33.04
N GLY A 130 -19.78 -15.23 -33.05
CA GLY A 130 -18.37 -14.86 -33.29
C GLY A 130 -17.41 -15.30 -32.18
N LEU A 131 -17.93 -15.67 -31.00
CA LEU A 131 -17.15 -16.15 -29.87
C LEU A 131 -17.03 -17.68 -29.81
N VAL A 132 -17.78 -18.40 -30.65
CA VAL A 132 -17.76 -19.87 -30.69
C VAL A 132 -16.73 -20.33 -31.73
N HIS A 133 -15.78 -21.15 -31.30
CA HIS A 133 -14.81 -21.74 -32.21
C HIS A 133 -15.36 -23.04 -32.84
N PRO A 134 -15.17 -23.29 -34.15
CA PRO A 134 -15.68 -24.50 -34.81
C PRO A 134 -15.11 -25.81 -34.27
N SER A 135 -13.89 -25.79 -33.70
CA SER A 135 -13.28 -26.95 -33.03
C SER A 135 -13.30 -26.78 -31.52
N VAL A 136 -13.97 -27.71 -30.83
CA VAL A 136 -14.22 -27.72 -29.38
C VAL A 136 -12.93 -27.69 -28.51
N SER A 137 -11.77 -28.04 -29.07
CA SER A 137 -10.49 -28.09 -28.36
C SER A 137 -9.51 -26.98 -28.74
N SER A 138 -9.86 -26.11 -29.68
CA SER A 138 -9.00 -25.00 -30.10
C SER A 138 -9.71 -23.71 -29.72
N GLY A 139 -9.19 -22.98 -28.73
CA GLY A 139 -9.73 -21.66 -28.37
C GLY A 139 -9.48 -20.62 -29.45
N SER A 140 -10.14 -19.47 -29.36
CA SER A 140 -10.03 -18.36 -30.31
C SER A 140 -9.04 -17.29 -29.82
N PHE A 141 -7.95 -17.07 -30.56
CA PHE A 141 -6.88 -16.13 -30.19
C PHE A 141 -6.41 -15.30 -31.39
N PRO A 142 -7.15 -14.26 -31.82
CA PRO A 142 -8.32 -13.65 -31.18
C PRO A 142 -9.69 -14.05 -31.79
N ALA A 143 -10.74 -13.96 -31.00
CA ALA A 143 -12.13 -13.88 -31.46
C ALA A 143 -12.51 -12.42 -31.75
N GLU A 144 -13.04 -12.16 -32.95
CA GLU A 144 -13.55 -10.85 -33.32
C GLU A 144 -15.00 -10.70 -32.86
N TYR A 145 -15.28 -9.65 -32.10
CA TYR A 145 -16.60 -9.35 -31.58
C TYR A 145 -17.09 -7.98 -32.05
N ILE A 146 -18.26 -7.95 -32.68
CA ILE A 146 -18.90 -6.74 -33.19
C ILE A 146 -19.98 -6.32 -32.21
N MET A 147 -19.83 -5.12 -31.65
CA MET A 147 -20.89 -4.51 -30.84
C MET A 147 -21.93 -3.89 -31.76
N ASP A 148 -23.17 -4.33 -31.59
CA ASP A 148 -24.33 -3.81 -32.31
C ASP A 148 -25.42 -3.43 -31.31
N GLU A 149 -25.47 -2.15 -30.96
CA GLU A 149 -26.44 -1.60 -29.99
C GLU A 149 -27.84 -1.45 -30.61
N GLU A 150 -27.95 -1.35 -31.94
CA GLU A 150 -29.21 -1.07 -32.63
C GLU A 150 -29.98 -2.37 -32.95
N GLY A 151 -29.27 -3.44 -33.32
CA GLY A 151 -29.84 -4.73 -33.71
C GLY A 151 -30.14 -5.72 -32.58
N GLN A 152 -29.75 -5.43 -31.33
CA GLN A 152 -29.76 -6.40 -30.22
C GLN A 152 -31.16 -6.86 -29.74
N GLY A 153 -32.23 -6.11 -30.05
CA GLY A 153 -33.59 -6.45 -29.62
C GLY A 153 -33.72 -6.57 -28.10
N HIS A 154 -34.00 -7.78 -27.60
CA HIS A 154 -34.12 -8.08 -26.16
C HIS A 154 -32.82 -8.62 -25.53
N LEU A 155 -31.76 -8.79 -26.32
CA LEU A 155 -30.43 -9.24 -25.90
C LEU A 155 -29.54 -8.02 -25.59
N THR A 156 -28.33 -8.26 -25.09
CA THR A 156 -27.35 -7.21 -24.76
C THR A 156 -25.97 -7.50 -25.31
N CYS A 157 -25.28 -6.45 -25.74
CA CYS A 157 -23.85 -6.53 -26.09
C CYS A 157 -22.96 -6.61 -24.85
N LEU A 158 -21.76 -7.18 -24.99
CA LEU A 158 -20.70 -7.11 -23.98
C LEU A 158 -20.05 -5.72 -23.95
N ASP A 159 -19.65 -5.26 -22.77
CA ASP A 159 -19.02 -3.94 -22.60
C ASP A 159 -17.52 -3.99 -22.89
N SER A 160 -17.07 -3.24 -23.89
CA SER A 160 -15.69 -3.29 -24.38
C SER A 160 -14.61 -2.78 -23.42
N ASN A 161 -14.98 -2.14 -22.30
CA ASN A 161 -14.03 -1.59 -21.32
C ASN A 161 -13.74 -2.57 -20.17
N HIS A 162 -14.19 -3.82 -20.28
CA HIS A 162 -13.87 -4.88 -19.34
C HIS A 162 -12.66 -5.67 -19.78
N SER A 163 -11.79 -5.99 -18.82
CA SER A 163 -10.57 -6.77 -19.09
C SER A 163 -10.83 -8.27 -19.29
N HIS A 164 -11.82 -8.83 -18.58
CA HIS A 164 -12.09 -10.26 -18.55
C HIS A 164 -13.59 -10.55 -18.54
N PHE A 165 -14.01 -11.64 -19.17
CA PHE A 165 -15.39 -12.09 -19.24
C PHE A 165 -15.56 -13.54 -18.83
N ILE A 166 -16.52 -13.78 -17.94
CA ILE A 166 -17.01 -15.11 -17.59
C ILE A 166 -18.45 -15.19 -18.08
N LEU A 167 -18.68 -16.05 -19.08
CA LEU A 167 -19.99 -16.20 -19.73
C LEU A 167 -20.65 -17.46 -19.20
N VAL A 168 -21.69 -17.29 -18.37
CA VAL A 168 -22.38 -18.38 -17.68
C VAL A 168 -23.51 -18.93 -18.54
N ASP A 169 -23.54 -20.24 -18.72
CA ASP A 169 -24.50 -20.91 -19.57
C ASP A 169 -25.32 -21.96 -18.81
N ASP A 170 -26.65 -21.88 -18.94
CA ASP A 170 -27.63 -22.89 -18.48
C ASP A 170 -28.38 -23.54 -19.65
N GLY A 171 -28.00 -23.24 -20.90
CA GLY A 171 -28.65 -23.72 -22.11
C GLY A 171 -29.88 -22.91 -22.54
N THR A 172 -30.28 -21.89 -21.79
CA THR A 172 -31.41 -21.02 -22.16
C THR A 172 -30.98 -19.87 -23.09
N HIS A 173 -31.95 -19.28 -23.79
CA HIS A 173 -31.74 -18.12 -24.65
C HIS A 173 -32.64 -16.96 -24.20
N GLY A 174 -32.10 -15.75 -24.12
CA GLY A 174 -32.84 -14.54 -23.73
C GLY A 174 -33.24 -14.45 -22.25
N ARG A 175 -32.84 -15.40 -21.41
CA ARG A 175 -33.16 -15.42 -19.98
C ARG A 175 -32.07 -14.72 -19.17
N TYR A 176 -32.44 -13.66 -18.46
CA TYR A 176 -31.53 -12.91 -17.60
C TYR A 176 -31.41 -13.50 -16.19
N GLY A 177 -30.28 -13.25 -15.53
CA GLY A 177 -30.05 -13.57 -14.11
C GLY A 177 -29.60 -15.00 -13.84
N VAL A 178 -29.23 -15.76 -14.86
CA VAL A 178 -28.68 -17.12 -14.73
C VAL A 178 -27.34 -17.10 -13.99
N GLU A 179 -26.58 -16.01 -14.14
CA GLU A 179 -25.26 -15.82 -13.56
C GLU A 179 -25.28 -15.57 -12.04
N ILE A 180 -26.41 -15.14 -11.47
CA ILE A 180 -26.50 -14.67 -10.07
C ILE A 180 -26.00 -15.73 -9.07
N PRO A 181 -26.44 -17.01 -9.11
CA PRO A 181 -25.99 -18.01 -8.14
C PRO A 181 -24.48 -18.31 -8.26
N LEU A 182 -23.95 -18.36 -9.49
CA LEU A 182 -22.53 -18.61 -9.73
C LEU A 182 -21.69 -17.43 -9.22
N ARG A 183 -22.13 -16.20 -9.49
CA ARG A 183 -21.49 -14.98 -9.00
C ARG A 183 -21.41 -14.97 -7.47
N THR A 184 -22.52 -15.22 -6.77
CA THR A 184 -22.54 -15.25 -5.30
C THR A 184 -21.61 -16.34 -4.73
N LYS A 185 -21.61 -17.54 -5.33
CA LYS A 185 -20.69 -18.63 -4.92
C LYS A 185 -19.23 -18.26 -5.15
N LEU A 186 -18.92 -17.65 -6.29
CA LEU A 186 -17.57 -17.21 -6.63
C LEU A 186 -17.07 -16.11 -5.70
N GLU A 187 -17.87 -15.09 -5.45
CA GLU A 187 -17.54 -13.99 -4.53
C GLU A 187 -17.26 -14.52 -3.12
N LYS A 188 -18.11 -15.43 -2.62
CA LYS A 188 -17.91 -16.10 -1.34
C LYS A 188 -16.64 -16.96 -1.32
N PHE A 189 -16.39 -17.73 -2.36
CA PHE A 189 -15.17 -18.53 -2.44
C PHE A 189 -13.92 -17.66 -2.41
N ILE A 190 -13.92 -16.53 -3.13
CA ILE A 190 -12.81 -15.56 -3.13
C ILE A 190 -12.63 -14.94 -1.73
N SER A 191 -13.72 -14.63 -1.02
CA SER A 191 -13.65 -14.04 0.33
C SER A 191 -13.01 -14.96 1.36
N GLU A 192 -13.15 -16.26 1.19
CA GLU A 192 -12.56 -17.29 2.04
C GLU A 192 -11.06 -17.51 1.77
N GLN A 193 -10.54 -17.03 0.62
CA GLN A 193 -9.12 -17.13 0.31
C GLN A 193 -8.30 -16.20 1.20
N THR A 194 -7.11 -16.67 1.55
CA THR A 194 -6.18 -15.92 2.40
C THR A 194 -4.99 -15.45 1.58
N LYS A 195 -4.73 -14.15 1.64
CA LYS A 195 -3.54 -13.52 1.06
C LYS A 195 -2.52 -13.26 2.15
N GLU A 196 -1.34 -13.84 1.99
CA GLU A 196 -0.20 -13.54 2.85
C GLU A 196 0.67 -12.46 2.20
N LYS A 197 0.87 -11.34 2.90
CA LYS A 197 1.80 -10.29 2.46
C LYS A 197 2.51 -9.68 3.66
N GLY A 198 3.83 -9.82 3.70
CA GLY A 198 4.68 -9.25 4.76
C GLY A 198 4.46 -9.87 6.14
N GLY A 199 4.27 -11.18 6.21
CA GLY A 199 4.08 -11.94 7.45
C GLY A 199 2.67 -11.83 8.06
N VAL A 200 1.74 -11.20 7.34
CA VAL A 200 0.34 -11.08 7.74
C VAL A 200 -0.53 -11.79 6.72
N ALA A 201 -1.32 -12.75 7.23
CA ALA A 201 -2.37 -13.44 6.50
C ALA A 201 -3.71 -12.75 6.73
N ILE A 202 -4.37 -12.30 5.66
CA ILE A 202 -5.72 -11.73 5.70
C ILE A 202 -6.63 -12.43 4.70
N LYS A 203 -7.88 -12.67 5.12
CA LYS A 203 -8.96 -13.03 4.20
C LYS A 203 -9.26 -11.86 3.27
N ILE A 204 -9.66 -12.15 2.04
CA ILE A 204 -9.98 -11.12 1.05
C ILE A 204 -11.33 -10.49 1.42
N PRO A 205 -11.38 -9.20 1.77
CA PRO A 205 -12.64 -8.53 2.02
C PRO A 205 -13.44 -8.37 0.72
N VAL A 206 -14.77 -8.49 0.81
CA VAL A 206 -15.69 -8.27 -0.30
C VAL A 206 -16.67 -7.17 0.08
N VAL A 207 -16.97 -6.28 -0.87
CA VAL A 207 -17.99 -5.24 -0.71
C VAL A 207 -18.89 -5.22 -1.93
N CYS A 208 -20.20 -5.12 -1.70
CA CYS A 208 -21.18 -4.95 -2.76
C CYS A 208 -21.53 -3.46 -2.89
N VAL A 209 -21.40 -2.89 -4.09
CA VAL A 209 -21.77 -1.51 -4.38
C VAL A 209 -23.01 -1.52 -5.26
N VAL A 210 -24.05 -0.81 -4.81
CA VAL A 210 -25.36 -0.80 -5.44
C VAL A 210 -25.65 0.56 -6.02
N LEU A 211 -25.97 0.58 -7.33
CA LEU A 211 -26.47 1.76 -8.01
C LEU A 211 -27.80 1.45 -8.68
N GLU A 212 -28.75 2.38 -8.57
CA GLU A 212 -30.08 2.15 -9.12
C GLU A 212 -30.67 0.82 -8.58
N GLY A 213 -31.58 0.21 -9.32
CA GLY A 213 -31.85 -1.21 -9.20
C GLY A 213 -33.29 -1.56 -9.51
N GLY A 214 -33.52 -2.85 -9.72
CA GLY A 214 -34.86 -3.42 -9.80
C GLY A 214 -35.05 -4.55 -8.78
N PRO A 215 -36.14 -5.33 -8.90
CA PRO A 215 -36.40 -6.46 -8.01
C PRO A 215 -35.26 -7.48 -7.88
N GLY A 216 -34.60 -7.81 -9.00
CA GLY A 216 -33.44 -8.72 -8.99
C GLY A 216 -32.23 -8.15 -8.26
N THR A 217 -32.05 -6.82 -8.27
CA THR A 217 -30.99 -6.13 -7.52
C THR A 217 -31.20 -6.30 -6.02
N LEU A 218 -32.44 -6.17 -5.53
CA LEU A 218 -32.71 -6.39 -4.10
C LEU A 218 -32.42 -7.83 -3.68
N HIS A 219 -32.76 -8.82 -4.51
CA HIS A 219 -32.41 -10.21 -4.23
C HIS A 219 -30.89 -10.40 -4.12
N THR A 220 -30.13 -9.74 -5.00
CA THR A 220 -28.66 -9.75 -4.96
C THR A 220 -28.12 -9.12 -3.66
N ILE A 221 -28.68 -7.98 -3.24
CA ILE A 221 -28.31 -7.31 -1.97
C ILE A 221 -28.59 -8.22 -0.77
N TYR A 222 -29.78 -8.82 -0.71
CA TYR A 222 -30.13 -9.73 0.36
C TYR A 222 -29.19 -10.94 0.43
N ASN A 223 -28.86 -11.54 -0.72
CA ASN A 223 -27.92 -12.64 -0.79
C ASN A 223 -26.50 -12.22 -0.39
N ALA A 224 -26.07 -11.00 -0.73
CA ALA A 224 -24.77 -10.48 -0.32
C ALA A 224 -24.71 -10.31 1.22
N ILE A 225 -25.71 -9.67 1.82
CA ILE A 225 -25.73 -9.41 3.27
C ILE A 225 -25.85 -10.73 4.06
N THR A 226 -26.70 -11.67 3.63
CA THR A 226 -26.81 -12.99 4.27
C THR A 226 -25.52 -13.81 4.22
N ASN A 227 -24.65 -13.56 3.24
CA ASN A 227 -23.31 -14.13 3.16
C ASN A 227 -22.24 -13.29 3.91
N GLY A 228 -22.65 -12.31 4.72
CA GLY A 228 -21.74 -11.46 5.49
C GLY A 228 -21.03 -10.38 4.65
N THR A 229 -21.47 -10.13 3.41
CA THR A 229 -20.88 -9.12 2.54
C THR A 229 -21.55 -7.76 2.75
N PRO A 230 -20.83 -6.73 3.20
CA PRO A 230 -21.40 -5.38 3.36
C PRO A 230 -21.83 -4.77 2.04
N CYS A 231 -22.90 -3.98 2.09
CA CYS A 231 -23.48 -3.33 0.92
C CYS A 231 -23.42 -1.80 1.07
N VAL A 232 -22.85 -1.14 0.07
CA VAL A 232 -22.76 0.32 -0.04
C VAL A 232 -23.79 0.77 -1.07
N VAL A 233 -24.75 1.57 -0.61
CA VAL A 233 -25.84 2.05 -1.46
C VAL A 233 -25.61 3.52 -1.82
N VAL A 234 -25.58 3.80 -3.13
CA VAL A 234 -25.37 5.16 -3.64
C VAL A 234 -26.69 5.92 -3.64
N GLU A 235 -26.88 6.79 -2.65
CA GLU A 235 -28.05 7.66 -2.57
C GLU A 235 -28.11 8.67 -3.73
N GLY A 236 -29.30 8.88 -4.27
CA GLY A 236 -29.57 9.72 -5.43
C GLY A 236 -29.23 9.04 -6.76
N SER A 237 -28.90 7.74 -6.73
CA SER A 237 -28.72 6.95 -7.94
C SER A 237 -30.05 6.51 -8.53
N GLY A 238 -31.12 6.35 -7.74
CA GLY A 238 -32.49 6.06 -8.19
C GLY A 238 -33.04 4.68 -7.77
N ARG A 239 -34.34 4.48 -7.98
CA ARG A 239 -35.09 3.22 -7.76
C ARG A 239 -34.78 2.53 -6.42
N VAL A 240 -34.35 1.25 -6.43
CA VAL A 240 -34.12 0.46 -5.20
C VAL A 240 -33.09 1.11 -4.28
N ALA A 241 -32.02 1.70 -4.85
CA ALA A 241 -30.97 2.33 -4.06
C ALA A 241 -31.50 3.49 -3.21
N ASP A 242 -32.36 4.36 -3.77
CA ASP A 242 -32.92 5.50 -3.04
C ASP A 242 -33.95 5.06 -1.99
N VAL A 243 -34.73 4.01 -2.28
CA VAL A 243 -35.65 3.40 -1.30
C VAL A 243 -34.87 2.87 -0.10
N ILE A 244 -33.78 2.13 -0.32
CA ILE A 244 -32.95 1.61 0.77
C ILE A 244 -32.29 2.76 1.54
N ALA A 245 -31.75 3.77 0.85
CA ALA A 245 -31.11 4.91 1.49
C ALA A 245 -32.07 5.69 2.40
N GLN A 246 -33.31 5.90 1.95
CA GLN A 246 -34.34 6.58 2.75
C GLN A 246 -34.74 5.78 4.00
N VAL A 247 -34.82 4.46 3.88
CA VAL A 247 -35.23 3.57 4.99
C VAL A 247 -34.09 3.31 5.97
N ALA A 248 -32.84 3.27 5.49
CA ALA A 248 -31.65 3.04 6.32
C ALA A 248 -31.40 4.14 7.36
N GLY A 249 -31.94 5.35 7.14
CA GLY A 249 -31.87 6.45 8.10
C GLY A 249 -32.90 6.40 9.23
N LEU A 250 -33.84 5.44 9.21
CA LEU A 250 -34.92 5.34 10.19
C LEU A 250 -34.60 4.31 11.28
N PRO A 251 -35.03 4.53 12.53
CA PRO A 251 -34.93 3.51 13.57
C PRO A 251 -35.80 2.29 13.21
N THR A 252 -35.36 1.08 13.60
CA THR A 252 -35.98 -0.20 13.19
C THR A 252 -37.47 -0.31 13.54
N GLY A 253 -37.94 0.38 14.58
CA GLY A 253 -39.35 0.44 14.96
C GLY A 253 -40.25 1.28 14.03
N GLU A 254 -39.68 2.16 13.20
CA GLU A 254 -40.41 3.04 12.27
C GLU A 254 -40.48 2.47 10.84
N ILE A 255 -39.77 1.36 10.57
CA ILE A 255 -39.75 0.71 9.27
C ILE A 255 -41.02 -0.13 9.11
N THR A 256 -42.11 0.53 8.74
CA THR A 256 -43.41 -0.10 8.47
C THR A 256 -43.62 -0.34 6.97
N ILE A 257 -44.47 -1.30 6.64
CA ILE A 257 -44.87 -1.61 5.25
C ILE A 257 -45.41 -0.36 4.56
N ALA A 258 -46.24 0.43 5.25
CA ALA A 258 -46.80 1.68 4.72
C ALA A 258 -45.71 2.71 4.34
N ARG A 259 -44.64 2.79 5.13
CA ARG A 259 -43.52 3.70 4.86
C ARG A 259 -42.71 3.26 3.64
N ILE A 260 -42.49 1.97 3.49
CA ILE A 260 -41.81 1.39 2.32
C ILE A 260 -42.68 1.52 1.07
N GLN A 261 -43.98 1.29 1.17
CA GLN A 261 -44.93 1.56 0.08
C GLN A 261 -44.92 3.03 -0.34
N GLN A 262 -44.82 3.96 0.62
CA GLN A 262 -44.67 5.39 0.33
C GLN A 262 -43.36 5.69 -0.41
N ALA A 263 -42.24 5.11 0.01
CA ALA A 263 -40.96 5.28 -0.67
C ALA A 263 -41.00 4.68 -2.10
N LEU A 264 -41.56 3.47 -2.24
CA LEU A 264 -41.73 2.80 -3.53
C LEU A 264 -42.65 3.60 -4.47
N SER A 265 -43.75 4.17 -3.99
CA SER A 265 -44.64 4.97 -4.85
C SER A 265 -44.00 6.27 -5.33
N VAL A 266 -43.04 6.83 -4.57
CA VAL A 266 -42.26 8.00 -4.98
C VAL A 266 -41.21 7.64 -6.05
N PHE A 267 -40.48 6.53 -5.87
CA PHE A 267 -39.32 6.19 -6.72
C PHE A 267 -39.64 5.18 -7.85
N PHE A 268 -40.76 4.47 -7.79
CA PHE A 268 -41.22 3.46 -8.77
C PHE A 268 -42.63 3.75 -9.30
N ARG A 269 -42.93 5.00 -9.67
CA ARG A 269 -44.28 5.42 -10.10
C ARG A 269 -44.97 4.51 -11.13
N GLU A 270 -44.24 4.02 -12.12
CA GLU A 270 -44.81 3.20 -13.23
C GLU A 270 -44.87 1.69 -12.92
N MET A 271 -44.03 1.18 -12.01
CA MET A 271 -43.96 -0.25 -11.69
C MET A 271 -44.67 -0.62 -10.39
N PHE A 272 -44.94 0.36 -9.51
CA PHE A 272 -45.58 0.14 -8.22
C PHE A 272 -46.97 -0.50 -8.36
N GLU A 273 -47.72 -0.12 -9.40
CA GLU A 273 -49.05 -0.70 -9.69
C GLU A 273 -49.00 -2.18 -10.08
N THR A 274 -47.83 -2.68 -10.49
CA THR A 274 -47.63 -4.08 -10.93
C THR A 274 -46.90 -4.94 -9.91
N LEU A 275 -46.43 -4.37 -8.80
CA LEU A 275 -45.70 -5.08 -7.77
C LEU A 275 -46.69 -5.77 -6.81
N PRO A 276 -46.64 -7.10 -6.65
CA PRO A 276 -47.52 -7.79 -5.72
C PRO A 276 -47.19 -7.41 -4.26
N GLU A 277 -48.21 -7.21 -3.43
CA GLU A 277 -48.07 -6.83 -2.02
C GLU A 277 -47.19 -7.82 -1.23
N SER A 278 -47.22 -9.10 -1.59
CA SER A 278 -46.36 -10.14 -1.00
C SER A 278 -44.87 -9.85 -1.15
N SER A 279 -44.46 -9.29 -2.30
CA SER A 279 -43.08 -8.88 -2.53
C SER A 279 -42.74 -7.66 -1.68
N VAL A 280 -43.63 -6.69 -1.52
CA VAL A 280 -43.36 -5.52 -0.67
C VAL A 280 -43.18 -5.91 0.80
N VAL A 281 -43.94 -6.89 1.30
CA VAL A 281 -43.77 -7.45 2.65
C VAL A 281 -42.43 -8.20 2.77
N GLU A 282 -42.08 -9.01 1.78
CA GLU A 282 -40.78 -9.69 1.71
C GLU A 282 -39.63 -8.67 1.70
N TRP A 283 -39.74 -7.60 0.92
CA TRP A 283 -38.76 -6.53 0.82
C TRP A 283 -38.62 -5.77 2.14
N THR A 284 -39.75 -5.45 2.76
CA THR A 284 -39.81 -4.83 4.09
C THR A 284 -39.07 -5.67 5.10
N LYS A 285 -39.36 -6.98 5.16
CA LYS A 285 -38.65 -7.90 6.05
C LYS A 285 -37.15 -7.94 5.77
N LYS A 286 -36.75 -8.06 4.49
CA LYS A 286 -35.34 -8.12 4.07
C LYS A 286 -34.56 -6.85 4.41
N VAL A 287 -35.18 -5.69 4.25
CA VAL A 287 -34.59 -4.38 4.57
C VAL A 287 -34.56 -4.17 6.08
N SER A 288 -35.66 -4.42 6.80
CA SER A 288 -35.77 -4.22 8.25
C SER A 288 -34.89 -5.15 9.09
N GLU A 289 -34.63 -6.38 8.64
CA GLU A 289 -33.75 -7.32 9.36
C GLU A 289 -32.26 -6.97 9.26
N HIS A 290 -31.87 -6.16 8.27
CA HIS A 290 -30.46 -5.98 7.90
C HIS A 290 -30.00 -4.53 7.72
N THR A 291 -30.84 -3.53 8.04
CA THR A 291 -30.45 -2.13 8.27
C THR A 291 -29.59 -1.93 9.54
N GLY A 292 -28.84 -2.95 9.94
CA GLY A 292 -27.76 -2.86 10.92
C GLY A 292 -26.49 -2.21 10.31
N PRO A 293 -25.36 -2.20 11.04
CA PRO A 293 -24.14 -1.44 10.72
C PRO A 293 -23.44 -1.76 9.37
N GLY A 294 -24.03 -2.58 8.51
CA GLY A 294 -23.52 -2.99 7.19
C GLY A 294 -24.23 -2.40 5.96
N VAL A 295 -25.31 -1.62 6.12
CA VAL A 295 -25.95 -0.85 5.03
C VAL A 295 -25.66 0.63 5.27
N GLY A 296 -24.55 1.11 4.70
CA GLY A 296 -24.19 2.52 4.74
C GLY A 296 -24.86 3.27 3.58
N GLY A 297 -25.80 4.17 3.89
CA GLY A 297 -26.22 5.19 2.93
C GLY A 297 -25.06 6.14 2.66
N MET A 298 -24.70 6.34 1.39
CA MET A 298 -23.67 7.31 1.02
C MET A 298 -24.23 8.74 1.07
N VAL A 299 -24.01 9.44 2.18
CA VAL A 299 -24.24 10.88 2.25
C VAL A 299 -22.91 11.62 2.03
N CYS A 300 -22.81 12.33 0.91
CA CYS A 300 -21.86 13.43 0.66
C CYS A 300 -20.38 13.18 1.08
N GLY A 301 -19.72 12.20 0.47
CA GLY A 301 -18.27 11.96 0.64
C GLY A 301 -17.63 11.37 -0.63
N ASP A 302 -16.31 11.24 -0.63
CA ASP A 302 -15.59 10.53 -1.70
C ASP A 302 -15.91 9.01 -1.63
N VAL A 303 -16.33 8.41 -2.76
CA VAL A 303 -16.85 7.02 -2.80
C VAL A 303 -15.83 6.00 -2.31
N ASP A 304 -14.54 6.22 -2.57
CA ASP A 304 -13.48 5.34 -2.09
C ASP A 304 -13.41 5.29 -0.56
N VAL A 305 -13.63 6.41 0.12
CA VAL A 305 -13.64 6.46 1.59
C VAL A 305 -14.86 5.73 2.14
N ALA A 306 -16.04 5.96 1.55
CA ALA A 306 -17.27 5.30 1.96
C ALA A 306 -17.19 3.78 1.83
N ILE A 307 -16.64 3.28 0.71
CA ILE A 307 -16.46 1.84 0.48
C ILE A 307 -15.57 1.22 1.58
N LEU A 308 -14.43 1.85 1.86
CA LEU A 308 -13.46 1.32 2.82
C LEU A 308 -13.94 1.45 4.28
N GLN A 309 -14.66 2.54 4.62
CA GLN A 309 -15.31 2.68 5.92
C GLN A 309 -16.41 1.65 6.13
N ALA A 310 -17.23 1.36 5.11
CA ALA A 310 -18.26 0.33 5.22
C ALA A 310 -17.66 -1.05 5.51
N LEU A 311 -16.55 -1.39 4.84
CA LEU A 311 -15.81 -2.61 5.11
C LEU A 311 -15.26 -2.68 6.54
N LEU A 312 -14.63 -1.60 7.02
CA LEU A 312 -14.14 -1.54 8.40
C LEU A 312 -15.28 -1.66 9.41
N LYS A 313 -16.40 -0.96 9.22
CA LYS A 313 -17.55 -1.02 10.12
C LYS A 313 -18.17 -2.42 10.14
N ALA A 314 -18.29 -3.07 8.99
CA ALA A 314 -18.82 -4.43 8.90
C ALA A 314 -17.88 -5.49 9.51
N SER A 315 -16.56 -5.24 9.52
CA SER A 315 -15.64 -6.11 10.25
C SER A 315 -15.83 -5.99 11.77
N ARG A 316 -16.24 -4.82 12.29
CA ARG A 316 -16.51 -4.62 13.73
C ARG A 316 -17.62 -5.51 14.26
N SER A 317 -18.60 -5.83 13.41
CA SER A 317 -19.79 -6.61 13.79
C SER A 317 -19.64 -8.12 13.61
N HIS A 318 -18.59 -8.60 12.92
CA HIS A 318 -18.29 -10.03 12.83
C HIS A 318 -17.62 -10.53 14.13
N ASP A 319 -18.01 -11.73 14.56
CA ASP A 319 -17.82 -12.39 15.87
C ASP A 319 -16.38 -12.60 16.40
N TYR A 320 -15.46 -11.64 16.21
CA TYR A 320 -14.20 -11.60 16.94
C TYR A 320 -14.42 -10.89 18.28
N PHE A 321 -14.52 -11.65 19.36
CA PHE A 321 -14.53 -11.10 20.72
C PHE A 321 -13.24 -10.31 21.00
N GLY A 322 -13.36 -9.00 21.28
CA GLY A 322 -12.27 -8.19 21.85
C GLY A 322 -11.20 -7.69 20.87
N HIS A 323 -9.92 -7.81 21.27
CA HIS A 323 -8.75 -7.17 20.63
C HIS A 323 -8.47 -7.62 19.19
N GLU A 324 -8.92 -8.81 18.78
CA GLU A 324 -8.63 -9.39 17.46
C GLU A 324 -9.29 -8.64 16.30
N ASN A 325 -10.42 -7.98 16.55
CA ASN A 325 -11.15 -7.26 15.50
C ASN A 325 -10.35 -6.05 14.97
N TRP A 326 -9.68 -5.35 15.88
CA TRP A 326 -8.90 -4.16 15.52
C TRP A 326 -7.55 -4.48 14.91
N ASP A 327 -6.92 -5.58 15.33
CA ASP A 327 -5.72 -6.10 14.66
C ASP A 327 -6.05 -6.46 13.21
N HIS A 328 -7.19 -7.14 12.97
CA HIS A 328 -7.66 -7.42 11.62
C HIS A 328 -7.90 -6.15 10.79
N GLN A 329 -8.58 -5.15 11.35
CA GLN A 329 -8.80 -3.86 10.68
C GLN A 329 -7.52 -3.12 10.35
N LEU A 330 -6.54 -3.15 11.26
CA LEU A 330 -5.28 -2.48 11.03
C LEU A 330 -4.47 -3.18 9.93
N LYS A 331 -4.51 -4.52 9.89
CA LYS A 331 -3.96 -5.32 8.79
C LYS A 331 -4.61 -4.98 7.46
N LEU A 332 -5.95 -4.81 7.42
CA LEU A 332 -6.68 -4.37 6.23
C LEU A 332 -6.28 -2.96 5.78
N ALA A 333 -6.27 -1.99 6.70
CA ALA A 333 -5.91 -0.61 6.40
C ALA A 333 -4.47 -0.50 5.87
N VAL A 334 -3.54 -1.24 6.49
CA VAL A 334 -2.16 -1.36 6.01
C VAL A 334 -2.17 -1.99 4.61
N ALA A 335 -2.85 -3.11 4.38
CA ALA A 335 -2.90 -3.78 3.08
C ALA A 335 -3.37 -2.84 1.96
N TRP A 336 -4.44 -2.08 2.20
CA TRP A 336 -5.02 -1.09 1.29
C TRP A 336 -4.18 0.17 1.07
N ASN A 337 -3.13 0.38 1.87
CA ASN A 337 -2.28 1.58 1.81
C ASN A 337 -3.07 2.90 2.04
N ARG A 338 -4.08 2.86 2.92
CA ARG A 338 -4.96 4.02 3.24
C ARG A 338 -4.76 4.50 4.67
N VAL A 339 -3.75 5.36 4.85
CA VAL A 339 -3.34 5.92 6.14
C VAL A 339 -4.36 6.92 6.69
N ASP A 340 -5.03 7.64 5.80
CA ASP A 340 -6.11 8.58 6.12
C ASP A 340 -7.23 7.89 6.91
N ILE A 341 -7.69 6.74 6.42
CA ILE A 341 -8.76 5.96 7.04
C ILE A 341 -8.28 5.32 8.35
N ALA A 342 -7.05 4.79 8.38
CA ALA A 342 -6.48 4.26 9.62
C ALA A 342 -6.43 5.34 10.71
N ARG A 343 -6.04 6.57 10.36
CA ARG A 343 -5.97 7.69 11.30
C ARG A 343 -7.35 8.11 11.82
N SER A 344 -8.37 8.16 10.96
CA SER A 344 -9.71 8.63 11.37
C SER A 344 -10.53 7.56 12.10
N GLU A 345 -10.48 6.30 11.65
CA GLU A 345 -11.36 5.23 12.14
C GLU A 345 -10.72 4.34 13.21
N ILE A 346 -9.40 4.11 13.16
CA ILE A 346 -8.70 3.14 14.02
C ILE A 346 -7.93 3.84 15.15
N PHE A 347 -7.27 4.96 14.85
CA PHE A 347 -6.54 5.76 15.83
C PHE A 347 -7.37 6.95 16.33
N SER A 348 -8.60 6.68 16.78
CA SER A 348 -9.45 7.68 17.44
C SER A 348 -9.01 7.92 18.89
N ASP A 349 -9.33 9.09 19.43
CA ASP A 349 -8.94 9.53 20.78
C ASP A 349 -9.50 8.64 21.92
N GLU A 350 -10.46 7.78 21.60
CA GLU A 350 -11.14 6.91 22.56
C GLU A 350 -10.29 5.69 22.96
N ARG A 351 -9.25 5.32 22.19
CA ARG A 351 -8.45 4.11 22.45
C ARG A 351 -6.96 4.40 22.70
N GLN A 352 -6.44 3.83 23.78
CA GLN A 352 -5.01 3.76 24.05
C GLN A 352 -4.40 2.49 23.45
N TRP A 353 -3.44 2.66 22.54
CA TRP A 353 -2.70 1.57 21.92
C TRP A 353 -1.44 1.22 22.73
N LYS A 354 -1.20 -0.08 22.93
CA LYS A 354 0.10 -0.55 23.43
C LYS A 354 1.08 -0.65 22.26
N PRO A 355 2.32 -0.15 22.38
CA PRO A 355 3.30 -0.22 21.29
C PRO A 355 3.56 -1.64 20.77
N SER A 356 3.51 -2.65 21.64
CA SER A 356 3.70 -4.05 21.28
C SER A 356 2.61 -4.62 20.37
N GLU A 357 1.38 -4.11 20.47
CA GLU A 357 0.27 -4.52 19.57
C GLU A 357 0.51 -4.05 18.13
N LEU A 358 1.28 -2.98 17.96
CA LEU A 358 1.59 -2.40 16.64
C LEU A 358 2.81 -3.04 15.97
N HIS A 359 3.56 -3.90 16.67
CA HIS A 359 4.78 -4.51 16.10
C HIS A 359 4.53 -5.38 14.85
N PRO A 360 3.51 -6.26 14.80
CA PRO A 360 3.26 -7.08 13.60
C PRO A 360 2.90 -6.25 12.38
N VAL A 361 2.07 -5.22 12.55
CA VAL A 361 1.66 -4.32 11.46
C VAL A 361 2.77 -3.35 11.05
N MET A 362 3.64 -2.95 11.99
CA MET A 362 4.87 -2.21 11.68
C MET A 362 5.80 -3.04 10.81
N MET A 363 5.97 -4.34 11.10
CA MET A 363 6.74 -5.26 10.26
C MET A 363 6.15 -5.34 8.84
N ALA A 364 4.84 -5.55 8.71
CA ALA A 364 4.17 -5.63 7.42
C ALA A 364 4.29 -4.32 6.61
N ALA A 365 4.17 -3.17 7.28
CA ALA A 365 4.34 -1.84 6.66
C ALA A 365 5.78 -1.59 6.20
N LEU A 366 6.78 -2.02 6.99
CA LEU A 366 8.19 -1.97 6.60
C LEU A 366 8.42 -2.83 5.35
N ILE A 367 8.06 -4.13 5.38
CA ILE A 367 8.25 -5.05 4.25
C ILE A 367 7.57 -4.52 2.98
N SER A 368 6.34 -4.02 3.11
CA SER A 368 5.55 -3.51 1.98
C SER A 368 5.91 -2.09 1.50
N ASN A 369 6.96 -1.47 2.05
CA ASN A 369 7.43 -0.13 1.70
C ASN A 369 6.36 0.97 1.87
N LYS A 370 5.68 1.02 3.02
CA LYS A 370 4.59 1.98 3.31
C LYS A 370 5.03 3.04 4.33
N PRO A 371 5.75 4.11 3.90
CA PRO A 371 6.39 5.07 4.81
C PRO A 371 5.40 5.85 5.68
N GLU A 372 4.24 6.23 5.13
CA GLU A 372 3.23 6.99 5.89
C GLU A 372 2.63 6.17 7.04
N PHE A 373 2.47 4.85 6.88
CA PHE A 373 2.07 3.95 7.98
C PHE A 373 3.16 3.83 9.04
N VAL A 374 4.43 3.71 8.64
CA VAL A 374 5.56 3.69 9.59
C VAL A 374 5.59 4.97 10.41
N LYS A 375 5.38 6.13 9.77
CA LYS A 375 5.28 7.41 10.47
C LYS A 375 4.10 7.45 11.45
N LEU A 376 2.92 6.99 11.03
CA LEU A 376 1.74 6.89 11.89
C LEU A 376 2.02 6.01 13.13
N PHE A 377 2.70 4.88 12.98
CA PHE A 377 3.03 4.01 14.11
C PHE A 377 4.06 4.63 15.07
N LEU A 378 5.03 5.38 14.55
CA LEU A 378 5.96 6.14 15.39
C LEU A 378 5.26 7.25 16.18
N GLU A 379 4.31 7.96 15.55
CA GLU A 379 3.46 8.97 16.21
C GLU A 379 2.61 8.36 17.34
N ASN A 380 2.16 7.12 17.17
CA ASN A 380 1.36 6.37 18.15
C ASN A 380 2.20 5.56 19.16
N GLY A 381 3.47 5.90 19.34
CA GLY A 381 4.28 5.41 20.46
C GLY A 381 5.16 4.18 20.20
N VAL A 382 5.26 3.69 18.95
CA VAL A 382 6.23 2.62 18.62
C VAL A 382 7.66 3.16 18.70
N ARG A 383 8.49 2.57 19.57
CA ARG A 383 9.91 2.90 19.70
C ARG A 383 10.75 1.91 18.90
N LEU A 384 11.48 2.39 17.89
CA LEU A 384 12.33 1.54 17.04
C LEU A 384 13.39 0.76 17.83
N LYS A 385 13.91 1.33 18.92
CA LYS A 385 14.89 0.65 19.79
C LYS A 385 14.34 -0.61 20.47
N GLU A 386 13.03 -0.67 20.67
CA GLU A 386 12.35 -1.81 21.30
C GLU A 386 11.79 -2.79 20.27
N PHE A 387 11.34 -2.26 19.13
CA PHE A 387 10.80 -3.05 18.02
C PHE A 387 11.88 -3.87 17.29
N VAL A 388 13.06 -3.28 17.06
CA VAL A 388 14.12 -3.90 16.27
C VAL A 388 14.89 -4.90 17.14
N THR A 389 14.39 -6.13 17.18
CA THR A 389 15.08 -7.29 17.76
C THR A 389 15.97 -7.99 16.72
N TRP A 390 16.81 -8.95 17.15
CA TRP A 390 17.58 -9.78 16.22
C TRP A 390 16.65 -10.55 15.26
N ASP A 391 15.58 -11.13 15.78
CA ASP A 391 14.60 -11.88 15.00
C ASP A 391 13.86 -10.97 14.01
N THR A 392 13.50 -9.75 14.44
CA THR A 392 12.91 -8.72 13.57
C THR A 392 13.83 -8.41 12.39
N LEU A 393 15.12 -8.16 12.64
CA LEU A 393 16.08 -7.88 11.57
C LEU A 393 16.26 -9.08 10.64
N LEU A 394 16.40 -10.28 11.21
CA LEU A 394 16.56 -11.49 10.41
C LEU A 394 15.37 -11.68 9.47
N HIS A 395 14.16 -11.50 9.98
CA HIS A 395 12.94 -11.57 9.20
C HIS A 395 12.88 -10.50 8.10
N LEU A 396 13.30 -9.27 8.39
CA LEU A 396 13.37 -8.19 7.40
C LEU A 396 14.38 -8.48 6.28
N TYR A 397 15.55 -9.02 6.61
CA TYR A 397 16.56 -9.40 5.61
C TYR A 397 16.15 -10.64 4.79
N GLN A 398 15.31 -11.52 5.33
CA GLN A 398 14.73 -12.62 4.56
C GLN A 398 13.70 -12.13 3.53
N HIS A 399 12.99 -11.03 3.81
CA HIS A 399 11.98 -10.42 2.94
C HIS A 399 12.53 -9.23 2.12
N LEU A 400 13.79 -9.33 1.67
CA LEU A 400 14.35 -8.38 0.70
C LEU A 400 13.63 -8.50 -0.64
N ASP A 401 13.44 -7.37 -1.32
CA ASP A 401 12.88 -7.36 -2.68
C ASP A 401 13.78 -8.16 -3.65
N PRO A 402 13.28 -9.21 -4.33
CA PRO A 402 14.07 -10.00 -5.27
C PRO A 402 14.64 -9.21 -6.43
N SER A 403 13.99 -8.11 -6.83
CA SER A 403 14.46 -7.21 -7.89
C SER A 403 15.69 -6.39 -7.47
N CYS A 404 15.99 -6.32 -6.17
CA CYS A 404 17.11 -5.58 -5.64
C CYS A 404 18.44 -6.31 -5.94
N LEU A 405 19.44 -5.56 -6.42
CA LEU A 405 20.81 -6.08 -6.60
C LEU A 405 21.45 -6.59 -5.30
N PHE A 406 20.99 -6.13 -4.13
CA PHE A 406 21.48 -6.64 -2.85
C PHE A 406 21.03 -8.07 -2.62
N HIS A 407 19.79 -8.39 -2.97
CA HIS A 407 19.26 -9.73 -2.86
C HIS A 407 20.05 -10.71 -3.74
N SER A 408 20.32 -10.37 -5.00
CA SER A 408 21.10 -11.25 -5.90
C SER A 408 22.55 -11.45 -5.44
N LYS A 409 23.21 -10.41 -4.92
CA LYS A 409 24.55 -10.55 -4.33
C LYS A 409 24.55 -11.37 -3.04
N LEU A 410 23.53 -11.18 -2.20
CA LEU A 410 23.38 -11.95 -0.97
C LEU A 410 23.20 -13.43 -1.29
N GLN A 411 22.35 -13.77 -2.27
CA GLN A 411 22.18 -15.14 -2.76
C GLN A 411 23.49 -15.74 -3.30
N LYS A 412 24.29 -14.94 -4.01
CA LYS A 412 25.60 -15.40 -4.51
C LYS A 412 26.57 -15.73 -3.37
N VAL A 413 26.65 -14.88 -2.35
CA VAL A 413 27.48 -15.12 -1.16
C VAL A 413 26.97 -16.32 -0.36
N LEU A 414 25.64 -16.47 -0.23
CA LEU A 414 24.99 -17.63 0.38
C LEU A 414 25.37 -18.94 -0.32
N ALA A 415 25.50 -18.93 -1.65
CA ALA A 415 25.92 -20.08 -2.45
C ALA A 415 27.43 -20.36 -2.34
N GLU A 416 28.26 -19.32 -2.21
CA GLU A 416 29.73 -19.43 -2.11
C GLU A 416 30.21 -19.85 -0.71
N GLU A 417 29.50 -19.50 0.38
CA GLU A 417 29.93 -19.77 1.76
C GLU A 417 28.82 -20.32 2.69
N PRO A 418 28.30 -21.55 2.46
CA PRO A 418 27.20 -22.12 3.25
C PRO A 418 27.55 -22.40 4.73
N GLU A 419 28.83 -22.67 5.03
CA GLU A 419 29.32 -23.02 6.38
C GLU A 419 29.40 -21.82 7.34
N ARG A 420 29.74 -20.63 6.83
CA ARG A 420 29.86 -19.40 7.65
C ARG A 420 28.52 -18.96 8.22
N LEU A 421 27.43 -19.11 7.47
CA LEU A 421 26.08 -18.84 7.95
C LEU A 421 25.62 -19.83 9.02
N ARG A 422 25.90 -21.14 8.86
CA ARG A 422 25.59 -22.13 9.91
C ARG A 422 26.30 -21.82 11.22
N SER A 423 27.51 -21.28 11.17
CA SER A 423 28.24 -20.86 12.37
C SER A 423 27.63 -19.63 13.07
N LEU A 424 27.05 -18.69 12.31
CA LEU A 424 26.31 -17.53 12.83
C LEU A 424 24.96 -17.94 13.44
N TYR A 425 24.24 -18.86 12.77
CA TYR A 425 22.97 -19.43 13.26
C TYR A 425 23.16 -20.33 14.49
N LYS A 426 24.21 -21.15 14.58
CA LYS A 426 24.50 -21.98 15.78
C LYS A 426 24.82 -21.16 17.02
N ARG A 427 25.23 -19.90 16.88
CA ARG A 427 25.51 -18.98 18.00
C ARG A 427 24.26 -18.28 18.56
N SER A 428 23.09 -18.48 17.94
CA SER A 428 21.89 -17.67 18.14
C SER A 428 20.78 -18.30 19.00
N SER A 429 21.01 -19.46 19.62
CA SER A 429 20.04 -20.10 20.54
C SER A 429 19.96 -19.46 21.94
N GLY A 430 20.75 -18.40 22.20
CA GLY A 430 20.69 -17.61 23.42
C GLY A 430 20.60 -16.13 23.07
N HIS A 431 19.88 -15.34 23.88
CA HIS A 431 19.71 -13.89 23.73
C HIS A 431 21.04 -13.20 23.36
N VAL A 432 21.25 -12.94 22.06
CA VAL A 432 22.37 -12.15 21.60
C VAL A 432 22.00 -10.70 21.87
N ALA A 433 22.51 -10.13 22.96
CA ALA A 433 22.43 -8.70 23.19
C ALA A 433 23.03 -7.99 21.96
N PHE A 434 22.27 -7.05 21.39
CA PHE A 434 22.76 -6.19 20.31
C PHE A 434 24.12 -5.61 20.73
N THR A 435 25.17 -5.96 20.00
CA THR A 435 26.49 -5.35 20.22
C THR A 435 26.53 -3.92 19.71
N MET A 436 25.53 -3.50 18.90
CA MET A 436 25.46 -2.24 18.16
C MET A 436 24.05 -1.65 18.12
N ASP A 437 23.92 -0.35 17.82
CA ASP A 437 22.63 0.37 17.73
C ASP A 437 21.66 -0.29 16.71
N PRO A 438 20.52 -0.86 17.15
CA PRO A 438 19.60 -1.62 16.28
C PRO A 438 18.96 -0.76 15.18
N VAL A 439 18.79 0.55 15.42
CA VAL A 439 18.20 1.47 14.44
C VAL A 439 19.12 1.68 13.23
N ARG A 440 20.45 1.56 13.45
CA ARG A 440 21.45 1.60 12.37
C ARG A 440 21.24 0.46 11.37
N ASP A 441 20.99 -0.74 11.87
CA ASP A 441 20.89 -1.94 11.02
C ASP A 441 19.59 -1.92 10.20
N LEU A 442 18.52 -1.38 10.78
CA LEU A 442 17.28 -1.08 10.05
C LEU A 442 17.49 0.01 8.99
N LEU A 443 18.30 1.04 9.28
CA LEU A 443 18.66 2.07 8.30
C LEU A 443 19.41 1.45 7.11
N ILE A 444 20.40 0.56 7.36
CA ILE A 444 21.13 -0.14 6.30
C ILE A 444 20.16 -0.94 5.42
N TRP A 445 19.25 -1.70 6.03
CA TRP A 445 18.22 -2.47 5.34
C TRP A 445 17.36 -1.61 4.39
N ALA A 446 16.99 -0.39 4.81
CA ALA A 446 16.22 0.53 3.98
C ALA A 446 17.06 1.10 2.80
N ILE A 447 18.34 1.40 3.03
CA ILE A 447 19.25 1.93 1.99
C ILE A 447 19.48 0.92 0.88
N VAL A 448 19.81 -0.33 1.24
CA VAL A 448 20.25 -1.33 0.25
C VAL A 448 19.14 -1.66 -0.74
N GLN A 449 17.88 -1.51 -0.33
CA GLN A 449 16.69 -1.66 -1.17
C GLN A 449 16.25 -0.37 -1.87
N ASN A 450 17.02 0.72 -1.76
CA ASN A 450 16.71 2.02 -2.34
C ASN A 450 15.36 2.62 -1.87
N ARG A 451 14.94 2.35 -0.62
CA ARG A 451 13.69 2.86 -0.04
C ARG A 451 13.91 4.23 0.60
N ARG A 452 13.90 5.29 -0.24
CA ARG A 452 14.29 6.65 0.15
C ARG A 452 13.48 7.21 1.32
N GLU A 453 12.15 7.17 1.24
CA GLU A 453 11.27 7.80 2.23
C GLU A 453 11.35 7.09 3.58
N LEU A 454 11.36 5.75 3.58
CA LEU A 454 11.60 4.97 4.80
C LEU A 454 12.97 5.29 5.43
N ALA A 455 14.02 5.36 4.61
CA ALA A 455 15.34 5.72 5.11
C ALA A 455 15.35 7.13 5.74
N GLU A 456 14.59 8.08 5.21
CA GLU A 456 14.46 9.43 5.79
C GLU A 456 13.72 9.42 7.14
N ILE A 457 12.70 8.58 7.30
CA ILE A 457 11.96 8.41 8.56
C ILE A 457 12.85 7.74 9.62
N ILE A 458 13.50 6.62 9.27
CA ILE A 458 14.39 5.88 10.18
C ILE A 458 15.58 6.76 10.58
N TRP A 459 16.11 7.54 9.64
CA TRP A 459 17.21 8.47 9.89
C TRP A 459 16.91 9.44 11.03
N ALA A 460 15.69 9.98 11.10
CA ALA A 460 15.29 10.90 12.15
C ALA A 460 15.34 10.28 13.56
N GLN A 461 15.36 8.94 13.66
CA GLN A 461 15.39 8.19 14.90
C GLN A 461 16.80 7.70 15.29
N VAL A 462 17.79 7.79 14.39
CA VAL A 462 19.16 7.34 14.66
C VAL A 462 19.89 8.35 15.54
N THR A 463 20.45 7.89 16.65
CA THR A 463 21.28 8.71 17.52
C THR A 463 22.71 8.81 16.98
N GLY A 464 23.13 10.00 16.52
CA GLY A 464 24.52 10.33 16.21
C GLY A 464 24.79 10.89 14.80
N SER A 465 25.55 11.97 14.73
CA SER A 465 25.83 12.74 13.49
C SER A 465 26.69 12.02 12.44
N VAL A 466 27.33 10.90 12.81
CA VAL A 466 28.22 10.12 11.93
C VAL A 466 27.45 9.36 10.84
N SER A 467 26.21 8.99 11.15
CA SER A 467 25.41 8.08 10.32
C SER A 467 25.14 8.66 8.90
N GLN A 468 25.33 9.96 8.70
CA GLN A 468 24.94 10.66 7.48
C GLN A 468 25.92 10.40 6.34
N HIS A 469 27.21 10.34 6.67
CA HIS A 469 28.27 10.07 5.71
C HIS A 469 28.35 8.58 5.37
N ALA A 470 28.00 7.72 6.32
CA ALA A 470 27.80 6.31 6.05
C ALA A 470 26.62 6.09 5.08
N TRP A 471 25.50 6.81 5.27
CA TRP A 471 24.34 6.81 4.36
C TRP A 471 24.71 7.24 2.93
N LEU A 472 25.47 8.34 2.79
CA LEU A 472 26.00 8.83 1.51
C LEU A 472 26.92 7.83 0.83
N ARG A 473 27.87 7.25 1.59
CA ARG A 473 28.85 6.30 1.06
C ARG A 473 28.22 5.02 0.56
N VAL A 474 27.34 4.41 1.36
CA VAL A 474 26.64 3.18 0.96
C VAL A 474 25.79 3.47 -0.28
N GLY A 475 25.06 4.60 -0.30
CA GLY A 475 24.27 5.00 -1.47
C GLY A 475 25.08 5.24 -2.75
N GLN A 476 26.24 5.90 -2.68
CA GLN A 476 27.08 6.18 -3.86
C GLN A 476 27.78 4.94 -4.41
N ARG A 477 28.36 4.10 -3.55
CA ARG A 477 29.03 2.85 -3.99
C ARG A 477 28.05 1.89 -4.65
N TRP A 478 26.80 1.89 -4.18
CA TRP A 478 25.71 1.10 -4.76
C TRP A 478 25.16 1.71 -6.05
N GLY A 479 25.00 3.04 -6.10
CA GLY A 479 24.59 3.75 -7.32
C GLY A 479 25.58 3.58 -8.49
N SER A 480 26.89 3.54 -8.21
CA SER A 480 27.92 3.34 -9.26
C SER A 480 28.04 1.89 -9.75
N SER A 481 27.47 0.92 -9.04
CA SER A 481 27.47 -0.50 -9.48
C SER A 481 26.23 -0.87 -10.31
N GLN A 482 25.25 0.03 -10.45
CA GLN A 482 24.09 -0.14 -11.34
C GLN A 482 24.47 0.29 -12.77
N GLY A 483 25.02 -0.64 -13.56
CA GLY A 483 25.28 -0.44 -15.00
C GLY A 483 24.02 -0.56 -15.86
N GLY A 484 22.89 0.02 -15.44
CA GLY A 484 21.61 0.00 -16.16
C GLY A 484 21.21 1.41 -16.62
N ASN A 485 20.92 1.54 -17.92
CA ASN A 485 20.58 2.79 -18.59
C ASN A 485 19.45 3.58 -17.89
N VAL A 486 19.68 4.88 -17.69
CA VAL A 486 18.68 5.94 -17.43
C VAL A 486 17.63 5.65 -16.34
N ALA A 487 18.08 5.44 -15.10
CA ALA A 487 17.28 5.76 -13.91
C ALA A 487 17.98 6.86 -13.11
N ARG A 488 17.67 8.11 -13.48
CA ARG A 488 17.76 9.36 -12.71
C ARG A 488 18.60 9.24 -11.42
N LYS A 489 19.86 9.70 -11.43
CA LYS A 489 20.65 9.95 -10.21
C LYS A 489 19.74 10.70 -9.22
N PRO A 490 19.23 10.07 -8.14
CA PRO A 490 18.38 10.76 -7.20
C PRO A 490 19.24 11.87 -6.60
N SER A 491 18.67 13.05 -6.39
CA SER A 491 19.40 14.24 -6.00
C SER A 491 20.23 14.02 -4.73
N ALA A 492 21.49 13.58 -4.90
CA ALA A 492 22.53 13.70 -3.89
C ALA A 492 22.61 15.15 -3.37
N ASN A 493 22.08 16.10 -4.16
CA ASN A 493 21.99 17.52 -3.89
C ASN A 493 21.14 17.93 -2.68
N SER A 494 20.09 17.20 -2.30
CA SER A 494 19.29 17.50 -1.09
C SER A 494 19.92 16.89 0.17
N ARG A 495 20.71 15.84 0.00
CA ARG A 495 21.24 14.96 1.04
C ARG A 495 22.43 15.56 1.82
N TRP A 496 23.41 16.14 1.12
CA TRP A 496 24.55 16.82 1.76
C TRP A 496 24.12 18.12 2.46
N LYS A 497 23.11 18.83 1.92
CA LYS A 497 22.58 20.08 2.53
C LYS A 497 22.13 19.86 3.96
N ARG A 498 21.53 18.70 4.26
CA ARG A 498 21.02 18.38 5.60
C ARG A 498 22.17 18.18 6.60
N GLY A 499 23.28 17.59 6.18
CA GLY A 499 24.41 17.25 7.06
C GLY A 499 25.39 18.36 7.27
N ALA A 500 25.63 19.11 6.19
CA ALA A 500 26.19 20.43 6.30
C ALA A 500 25.37 21.28 7.27
N ARG A 501 24.02 21.33 7.15
CA ARG A 501 23.16 22.13 8.05
C ARG A 501 23.22 21.69 9.52
N VAL A 502 23.17 20.38 9.81
CA VAL A 502 23.32 19.87 11.19
C VAL A 502 24.69 20.22 11.74
N PHE A 503 25.76 20.02 10.96
CA PHE A 503 27.11 20.39 11.38
C PHE A 503 27.26 21.90 11.59
N THR A 504 26.69 22.73 10.71
CA THR A 504 26.68 24.19 10.86
C THR A 504 25.98 24.62 12.14
N GLU A 505 24.84 24.01 12.47
CA GLU A 505 24.11 24.33 13.70
C GLU A 505 24.90 23.89 14.94
N CYS A 506 25.53 22.71 14.92
CA CYS A 506 26.43 22.26 15.99
C CYS A 506 27.63 23.20 16.14
N HIS A 507 28.30 23.56 15.04
CA HIS A 507 29.45 24.46 15.02
C HIS A 507 29.08 25.88 15.45
N ARG A 508 27.84 26.33 15.18
CA ARG A 508 27.34 27.64 15.62
C ARG A 508 27.15 27.68 17.14
N LYS A 509 26.75 26.57 17.76
CA LYS A 509 26.53 26.46 19.20
C LYS A 509 27.82 26.21 19.98
N ASP A 510 28.68 25.32 19.50
CA ASP A 510 29.95 24.99 20.15
C ASP A 510 30.93 24.44 19.10
N GLU A 511 31.94 25.26 18.77
CA GLU A 511 32.97 24.91 17.80
C GLU A 511 33.82 23.72 18.26
N GLU A 512 34.22 23.68 19.53
CA GLU A 512 35.14 22.66 20.05
C GLU A 512 34.48 21.27 20.11
N ARG A 513 33.20 21.20 20.51
CA ARG A 513 32.41 19.96 20.48
C ARG A 513 32.10 19.51 19.06
N ALA A 514 31.83 20.45 18.14
CA ALA A 514 31.62 20.12 16.73
C ALA A 514 32.90 19.54 16.09
N GLN A 515 34.08 20.05 16.45
CA GLN A 515 35.36 19.48 16.00
C GLN A 515 35.55 18.04 16.51
N LYS A 516 35.28 17.79 17.80
CA LYS A 516 35.33 16.43 18.39
C LYS A 516 34.35 15.48 17.71
N LEU A 517 33.21 15.96 17.21
CA LEU A 517 32.23 15.15 16.47
C LEU A 517 32.79 14.61 15.13
N LEU A 518 33.64 15.38 14.45
CA LEU A 518 34.25 14.97 13.17
C LEU A 518 35.37 13.94 13.33
N THR A 519 36.11 14.05 14.43
CA THR A 519 37.31 13.24 14.72
C THR A 519 37.00 12.04 15.62
N ARG A 520 35.83 11.99 16.26
CA ARG A 520 35.39 10.87 17.08
C ARG A 520 35.36 9.58 16.25
N VAL A 521 36.00 8.55 16.79
CA VAL A 521 35.92 7.18 16.27
C VAL A 521 34.55 6.62 16.61
N SER A 522 33.80 6.25 15.59
CA SER A 522 32.49 5.63 15.77
C SER A 522 32.63 4.11 15.79
N GLU A 523 32.37 3.51 16.95
CA GLU A 523 32.25 2.05 17.06
C GLU A 523 31.08 1.54 16.22
N ALA A 524 30.00 2.34 16.13
CA ALA A 524 28.82 2.11 15.30
C ALA A 524 29.10 1.97 13.79
N TRP A 525 30.25 2.42 13.28
CA TRP A 525 30.55 2.35 11.85
C TRP A 525 31.96 1.80 11.59
N GLY A 526 32.30 0.71 12.28
CA GLY A 526 33.52 -0.05 12.03
C GLY A 526 34.80 0.66 12.47
N ARG A 527 34.75 1.42 13.58
CA ARG A 527 35.85 2.21 14.14
C ARG A 527 36.44 3.21 13.14
N THR A 528 35.58 3.85 12.36
CA THR A 528 35.95 4.91 11.40
C THR A 528 35.52 6.28 11.90
N THR A 529 36.15 7.35 11.41
CA THR A 529 35.76 8.74 11.70
C THR A 529 34.84 9.30 10.62
N CYS A 530 34.03 10.30 10.97
CA CYS A 530 33.16 11.01 10.02
C CYS A 530 33.94 11.52 8.80
N LEU A 531 35.11 12.09 9.06
CA LEU A 531 35.97 12.66 8.01
C LEU A 531 36.51 11.58 7.07
N GLN A 532 36.93 10.43 7.60
CA GLN A 532 37.40 9.30 6.78
C GLN A 532 36.26 8.73 5.92
N LEU A 533 35.04 8.68 6.43
CA LEU A 533 33.88 8.25 5.64
C LEU A 533 33.54 9.24 4.52
N ALA A 534 33.57 10.54 4.81
CA ALA A 534 33.31 11.60 3.84
C ALA A 534 34.36 11.63 2.71
N LEU A 535 35.64 11.49 3.06
CA LEU A 535 36.74 11.43 2.08
C LEU A 535 36.64 10.18 1.20
N LYS A 536 36.37 9.00 1.79
CA LYS A 536 36.19 7.75 1.04
C LYS A 536 34.89 7.70 0.23
N ALA A 537 33.97 8.63 0.46
CA ALA A 537 32.74 8.82 -0.31
C ALA A 537 32.88 9.93 -1.38
N GLU A 538 34.06 10.56 -1.51
CA GLU A 538 34.30 11.65 -2.46
C GLU A 538 33.29 12.81 -2.33
N ASP A 539 32.76 13.06 -1.12
CA ASP A 539 31.81 14.16 -0.88
C ASP A 539 32.55 15.50 -0.76
N MET A 540 33.03 15.99 -1.90
CA MET A 540 33.81 17.22 -2.00
C MET A 540 33.02 18.46 -1.54
N LYS A 541 31.69 18.42 -1.63
CA LYS A 541 30.82 19.52 -1.18
C LYS A 541 30.77 19.58 0.35
N PHE A 542 30.60 18.43 1.01
CA PHE A 542 30.67 18.38 2.48
C PHE A 542 32.05 18.80 2.98
N VAL A 543 33.13 18.25 2.42
CA VAL A 543 34.49 18.60 2.84
C VAL A 543 34.77 20.10 2.64
N SER A 544 34.26 20.72 1.56
CA SER A 544 34.43 22.15 1.27
C SER A 544 33.62 23.11 2.16
N HIS A 545 32.78 22.59 3.06
CA HIS A 545 31.93 23.43 3.91
C HIS A 545 32.75 24.26 4.90
N GLY A 546 32.40 25.55 5.07
CA GLY A 546 33.20 26.52 5.83
C GLY A 546 33.63 26.07 7.23
N GLY A 547 32.71 25.56 8.06
CA GLY A 547 33.06 25.07 9.41
C GLY A 547 34.00 23.84 9.41
N ILE A 548 33.98 23.02 8.36
CA ILE A 548 34.85 21.85 8.22
C ILE A 548 36.23 22.29 7.76
N GLN A 549 36.30 23.26 6.85
CA GLN A 549 37.56 23.88 6.44
C GLN A 549 38.26 24.60 7.61
N VAL A 550 37.51 25.29 8.48
CA VAL A 550 38.05 25.89 9.72
C VAL A 550 38.62 24.81 10.64
N THR A 551 37.90 23.70 10.83
CA THR A 551 38.37 22.55 11.63
C THR A 551 39.65 21.92 11.04
N LEU A 552 39.69 21.71 9.72
CA LEU A 552 40.85 21.14 9.01
C LEU A 552 42.06 22.07 9.08
N CYS A 553 41.86 23.38 8.90
CA CYS A 553 42.90 24.39 9.08
C CYS A 553 43.41 24.41 10.52
N GLY A 554 42.54 24.31 11.53
CA GLY A 554 42.91 24.22 12.93
C GLY A 554 43.78 22.99 13.25
N LEU A 555 43.38 21.81 12.76
CA LEU A 555 44.16 20.56 12.90
C LEU A 555 45.51 20.64 12.19
N ALA A 556 45.58 21.29 11.02
CA ALA A 556 46.82 21.52 10.28
C ALA A 556 47.75 22.52 10.98
N CYS A 557 47.21 23.62 11.55
CA CYS A 557 47.97 24.58 12.38
C CYS A 557 48.52 23.86 13.64
N TRP A 558 47.73 23.01 14.29
CA TRP A 558 48.13 22.27 15.50
C TRP A 558 49.26 21.26 15.26
N LYS A 559 49.21 20.50 14.16
CA LYS A 559 50.29 19.55 13.78
C LYS A 559 51.64 20.22 13.47
N ARG A 560 51.65 21.50 13.12
CA ARG A 560 52.88 22.27 12.85
C ARG A 560 53.49 22.93 14.09
N GLY A 561 52.99 22.64 15.29
CA GLY A 561 53.54 23.18 16.54
C GLY A 561 53.20 24.65 16.82
N GLY A 562 52.20 25.21 16.14
CA GLY A 562 51.72 26.57 16.40
C GLY A 562 50.65 26.60 17.48
N GLY A 563 51.06 26.80 18.73
CA GLY A 563 50.14 27.29 19.77
C GLY A 563 49.74 28.72 19.44
N LEU A 564 48.46 29.05 19.67
CA LEU A 564 47.76 30.33 19.42
C LEU A 564 47.07 30.45 18.05
N ARG A 565 45.79 30.83 18.15
CA ARG A 565 44.82 31.11 17.08
C ARG A 565 45.52 31.58 15.80
N CYS A 566 45.34 30.82 14.72
CA CYS A 566 45.64 31.27 13.38
C CYS A 566 44.82 32.57 13.13
N GLY A 567 45.48 33.72 13.32
CA GLY A 567 44.90 35.04 13.14
C GLY A 567 44.41 35.20 11.70
N ARG A 568 43.38 36.05 11.52
CA ARG A 568 42.77 36.38 10.23
C ARG A 568 43.86 36.78 9.23
N GLY A 569 44.34 35.85 8.40
CA GLY A 569 45.42 36.16 7.46
C GLY A 569 46.24 34.98 6.92
N LEU A 570 46.13 33.76 7.46
CA LEU A 570 46.89 32.61 6.96
C LEU A 570 46.07 31.60 6.12
N CYS A 571 44.85 31.96 5.72
CA CYS A 571 44.22 31.30 4.56
C CYS A 571 44.68 32.04 3.30
N PRO A 572 45.31 31.38 2.31
CA PRO A 572 45.72 32.05 1.09
C PRO A 572 44.49 32.66 0.41
N PRO A 573 44.52 33.96 0.03
CA PRO A 573 43.42 34.58 -0.67
C PRO A 573 43.43 34.03 -2.10
N GLY A 574 42.42 33.24 -2.45
CA GLY A 574 42.17 32.82 -3.82
C GLY A 574 42.30 31.31 -4.07
N GLY A 575 41.14 30.68 -4.29
CA GLY A 575 40.90 29.90 -5.50
C GLY A 575 41.74 28.65 -5.82
N THR A 576 42.63 28.16 -4.95
CA THR A 576 43.39 26.93 -5.23
C THR A 576 42.87 25.75 -4.41
N ARG A 577 42.05 24.91 -5.05
CA ARG A 577 41.43 23.67 -4.54
C ARG A 577 42.40 22.54 -4.15
N VAL A 578 43.70 22.79 -3.94
CA VAL A 578 44.73 21.73 -4.06
C VAL A 578 45.69 21.50 -2.87
N PRO A 579 46.03 22.43 -1.94
CA PRO A 579 47.09 22.11 -0.96
C PRO A 579 46.67 21.20 0.20
N VAL A 580 45.38 21.19 0.59
CA VAL A 580 44.92 20.43 1.78
C VAL A 580 44.77 18.94 1.49
N LEU A 581 44.46 18.57 0.24
CA LEU A 581 44.33 17.17 -0.18
C LEU A 581 45.68 16.43 -0.26
N ARG A 582 46.77 17.14 -0.62
CA ARG A 582 48.12 16.56 -0.65
C ARG A 582 48.62 16.20 0.76
N ALA A 583 48.30 17.02 1.77
CA ALA A 583 48.66 16.75 3.16
C ALA A 583 47.81 15.64 3.84
N LEU A 584 46.65 15.29 3.25
CA LEU A 584 45.80 14.20 3.73
C LEU A 584 46.19 12.83 3.14
N GLY A 585 46.96 12.80 2.04
CA GLY A 585 47.52 11.55 1.48
C GLY A 585 48.44 10.81 2.45
N ASP A 586 49.09 11.55 3.36
CA ASP A 586 50.01 11.01 4.37
C ASP A 586 49.31 10.58 5.68
N LEU A 587 47.97 10.67 5.78
CA LEU A 587 47.20 10.17 6.93
C LEU A 587 46.87 8.67 6.85
N GLY A 588 47.38 7.97 5.82
CA GLY A 588 47.27 6.52 5.66
C GLY A 588 48.02 5.69 6.71
N THR A 589 48.82 6.31 7.57
CA THR A 589 49.61 5.65 8.62
C THR A 589 49.54 6.44 9.91
N LEU A 590 48.54 6.16 10.76
CA LEU A 590 48.62 6.45 12.19
C LEU A 590 48.63 5.12 12.94
N PRO A 591 49.67 4.81 13.74
CA PRO A 591 49.67 3.65 14.60
C PRO A 591 48.61 3.82 15.71
N VAL A 592 47.89 2.73 15.96
CA VAL A 592 46.93 2.60 17.06
C VAL A 592 47.72 2.58 18.37
N PHE A 593 47.71 3.69 19.11
CA PHE A 593 48.17 3.69 20.50
C PHE A 593 47.03 3.19 21.40
N LEU A 594 47.17 1.95 21.89
CA LEU A 594 46.42 1.42 23.03
C LEU A 594 47.13 1.88 24.32
N PRO A 595 46.47 2.53 25.29
CA PRO A 595 47.02 2.64 26.62
C PRO A 595 46.57 1.43 27.46
N GLY A 596 47.54 0.61 27.85
CA GLY A 596 47.41 -0.33 28.96
C GLY A 596 47.26 0.41 30.29
N SER A 597 46.56 -0.22 31.23
CA SER A 597 46.36 0.18 32.62
C SER A 597 47.58 -0.19 33.51
N PRO A 598 47.55 0.08 34.83
CA PRO A 598 47.40 1.36 35.52
C PRO A 598 48.56 1.58 36.53
N ARG A 599 48.82 2.82 36.99
CA ARG A 599 49.46 3.07 38.30
C ARG A 599 49.28 4.51 38.83
N SER A 600 48.84 4.54 40.09
CA SER A 600 49.12 5.48 41.19
C SER A 600 48.62 6.95 41.18
N SER A 601 47.59 7.16 42.02
CA SER A 601 47.50 8.08 43.18
C SER A 601 47.31 9.61 43.05
N CYS A 602 46.13 10.04 43.56
CA CYS A 602 45.78 11.27 44.33
C CYS A 602 45.49 12.60 43.58
N PRO A 603 44.70 13.53 44.16
CA PRO A 603 43.50 13.44 45.02
C PRO A 603 42.30 14.28 44.45
N PRO A 604 41.07 14.27 45.05
CA PRO A 604 39.90 14.96 44.49
C PRO A 604 39.71 16.38 45.06
N PRO A 605 38.99 17.28 44.35
CA PRO A 605 38.28 18.36 45.03
C PRO A 605 36.79 18.40 44.68
N ARG A 606 36.02 18.26 45.77
CA ARG A 606 34.87 19.06 46.22
C ARG A 606 33.62 19.23 45.35
N SER A 607 32.54 18.74 45.96
CA SER A 607 31.13 19.04 45.78
C SER A 607 30.80 20.54 45.72
N LEU A 608 29.95 20.92 44.76
CA LEU A 608 29.02 22.04 44.89
C LEU A 608 27.68 21.63 44.28
N SER A 609 26.70 21.53 45.18
CA SER A 609 25.27 21.39 44.93
C SER A 609 24.70 22.65 44.30
N LEU A 610 23.83 22.52 43.29
CA LEU A 610 22.69 23.41 43.04
C LEU A 610 21.73 22.74 42.03
N SER A 611 20.45 22.68 42.40
CA SER A 611 19.28 22.25 41.64
C SER A 611 18.19 23.33 41.81
N PRO A 612 17.03 23.31 41.13
CA PRO A 612 16.74 23.00 39.72
C PRO A 612 15.88 24.11 39.06
N GLN A 613 15.94 24.33 37.74
CA GLN A 613 14.82 24.93 36.98
C GLN A 613 14.71 24.34 35.56
N MET A 614 13.45 24.06 35.19
CA MET A 614 12.94 23.37 34.01
C MET A 614 13.00 24.20 32.70
N GLY A 615 13.15 23.52 31.56
CA GLY A 615 12.86 24.02 30.19
C GLY A 615 13.45 23.11 29.09
N PRO A 616 12.71 22.75 28.02
CA PRO A 616 13.00 21.56 27.21
C PRO A 616 14.08 21.82 26.15
N GLY A 617 15.13 20.99 26.16
CA GLY A 617 16.26 21.11 25.24
C GLY A 617 17.08 19.83 25.14
N LEU A 618 16.44 18.71 24.84
CA LEU A 618 17.11 17.42 24.66
C LEU A 618 17.34 17.13 23.17
N CYS A 619 18.52 17.52 22.68
CA CYS A 619 19.10 16.99 21.44
C CYS A 619 20.64 16.91 21.49
N CYS A 620 21.27 17.14 22.64
CA CYS A 620 22.71 17.00 22.82
C CYS A 620 23.00 16.41 24.20
N ALA A 621 22.82 15.09 24.30
CA ALA A 621 23.49 14.25 25.28
C ALA A 621 23.97 12.99 24.55
#